data_AF-A0A955PS89-F1
#
_entry.id   AF-A0A955PS89-F1
#
_cell.length_a   1.000
_cell.length_b   1.000
_cell.length_c   1.000
_cell.angle_alpha   90.00
_cell.angle_beta   90.00
_cell.angle_gamma   90.00
#
_symmetry.space_group_name_H-M   'P 1'
#
loop_
_entity.id
_entity.type
_entity.pdbx_description
1 polymer ?
#
loop_
_entity_poly.entity_id
_entity_poly.type
_entity_poly.pdbx_seq_one_letter_code
_entity_poly.pdbx_strand_id
1 'polypeptide(L)' 'NNHGIQGAILQMVNHGITTGALFLAVGQLYDRTHSRSIQDYGGLQKSMPRFVALFCLFS' A
#
# COMPACT_ATOMS: atom_id res chain seq x y z
N ASN A 1 28.25 3.68 16.58
CA ASN A 1 26.78 3.71 16.79
C ASN A 1 26.04 4.79 15.97
N ASN A 2 26.72 5.74 15.32
CA ASN A 2 26.03 6.80 14.58
C ASN A 2 25.25 6.29 13.34
N HIS A 3 25.86 5.40 12.56
CA HIS A 3 25.25 4.82 11.35
C HIS A 3 23.99 3.98 11.64
N GLY A 4 23.93 3.31 12.79
CA GLY A 4 22.77 2.50 13.19
C GLY A 4 21.53 3.35 13.49
N ILE A 5 21.71 4.48 14.18
CA ILE A 5 20.63 5.42 14.47
C ILE A 5 20.13 6.08 13.18
N GLN A 6 21.05 6.48 12.29
CA GLN A 6 20.67 7.04 10.98
C GLN A 6 19.88 6.03 10.13
N GLY A 7 20.31 4.76 10.11
CA GLY A 7 19.59 3.68 9.43
C GLY A 7 18.20 3.43 10.00
N ALA A 8 18.07 3.44 11.34
CA ALA A 8 16.77 3.28 12.01
C ALA A 8 15.81 4.43 11.69
N ILE A 9 16.29 5.68 11.67
CA ILE A 9 15.49 6.85 11.30
C ILE A 9 15.03 6.74 9.84
N LEU A 10 15.93 6.39 8.92
CA LEU A 10 15.61 6.14 7.52
C LEU A 10 14.54 5.05 7.36
N GLN A 11 14.68 3.95 8.10
CA GLN A 11 13.71 2.86 8.08
C GLN A 11 12.33 3.29 8.61
N MET A 12 12.28 4.08 9.69
CA MET A 12 11.01 4.58 10.23
C MET A 12 10.30 5.51 9.25
N VAL A 13 11.04 6.38 8.55
CA VAL A 13 10.49 7.26 7.51
C VAL A 13 9.98 6.43 6.33
N ASN A 14 10.80 5.50 5.82
CA ASN A 14 10.41 4.61 4.73
C ASN A 14 9.17 3.79 5.09
N HIS A 15 9.14 3.21 6.30
CA HIS A 15 7.99 2.45 6.78
C HIS A 15 6.73 3.30 6.85
N GLY A 16 6.83 4.53 7.36
CA GLY A 16 5.70 5.47 7.42
C GLY A 16 5.13 5.81 6.04
N ILE A 17 6.00 6.05 5.05
CA ILE A 17 5.59 6.36 3.68
C ILE A 17 4.90 5.15 3.03
N THR A 18 5.54 3.98 3.08
CA THR A 18 5.03 2.75 2.46
C THR A 18 3.70 2.32 3.07
N THR A 19 3.62 2.28 4.40
CA THR A 19 2.36 1.91 5.09
C THR A 19 1.26 2.94 4.87
N GLY A 20 1.58 4.24 4.88
CA GLY A 20 0.61 5.29 4.54
C GLY A 20 0.03 5.14 3.14
N ALA A 21 0.88 4.86 2.14
CA ALA A 21 0.46 4.62 0.76
C ALA A 21 -0.45 3.37 0.65
N LEU A 22 -0.10 2.28 1.34
CA LEU A 22 -0.90 1.05 1.40
C LEU A 22 -2.29 1.30 2.02
N PHE A 23 -2.37 2.02 3.13
CA PHE A 23 -3.66 2.34 3.78
C PHE A 23 -4.55 3.21 2.89
N LEU A 24 -3.98 4.20 2.19
CA LEU A 24 -4.72 5.02 1.23
C LEU A 24 -5.23 4.18 0.06
N ALA A 25 -4.41 3.28 -0.48
CA ALA A 25 -4.81 2.39 -1.56
C ALA A 25 -5.96 1.47 -1.12
N VAL A 26 -5.84 0.81 0.03
CA VAL A 26 -6.90 -0.04 0.57
C VAL A 26 -8.17 0.77 0.86
N GLY A 27 -8.05 2.00 1.38
CA GLY A 27 -9.19 2.89 1.58
C GLY A 27 -9.96 3.20 0.29
N GLN A 28 -9.24 3.53 -0.79
CA GLN A 28 -9.84 3.74 -2.11
C GLN A 28 -10.49 2.48 -2.67
N LEU A 29 -9.89 1.32 -2.42
CA LEU A 29 -10.45 0.04 -2.85
C LEU A 29 -11.74 -0.28 -2.09
N TYR A 30 -11.75 -0.05 -0.78
CA TYR A 30 -12.93 -0.24 0.06
C TYR A 30 -14.07 0.70 -0.33
N ASP A 31 -13.79 1.97 -0.63
CA ASP A 31 -14.79 2.94 -1.09
C ASP A 31 -15.45 2.49 -2.41
N ARG A 32 -14.70 1.79 -3.28
CA ARG A 32 -15.21 1.26 -4.55
C ARG A 32 -16.05 0.00 -4.39
N THR A 33 -15.65 -0.92 -3.52
CA THR A 33 -16.30 -2.24 -3.40
C THR A 33 -17.34 -2.31 -2.29
N HIS A 34 -17.24 -1.43 -1.27
CA HIS A 34 -18.00 -1.47 -0.02
C HIS A 34 -17.97 -2.83 0.71
N SER A 35 -17.10 -3.74 0.27
CA SER A 35 -16.94 -5.09 0.78
C SER A 35 -15.54 -5.24 1.33
N ARG A 36 -15.41 -5.98 2.43
CA ARG A 36 -14.11 -6.35 3.02
C ARG A 36 -13.67 -7.75 2.62
N SER A 37 -14.43 -8.43 1.78
CA SER A 37 -14.13 -9.79 1.33
C SER A 37 -13.05 -9.77 0.25
N ILE A 38 -11.99 -10.54 0.46
CA ILE A 38 -10.90 -10.71 -0.51
C ILE A 38 -11.40 -11.36 -1.82
N GLN A 39 -12.48 -12.14 -1.76
CA GLN A 39 -13.06 -12.79 -2.91
C GLN A 39 -13.64 -11.77 -3.91
N ASP A 40 -14.12 -10.63 -3.41
CA ASP A 40 -14.71 -9.56 -4.24
C ASP A 40 -13.65 -8.70 -4.93
N TYR A 41 -12.38 -8.84 -4.53
CA TYR A 41 -11.23 -8.17 -5.14
C TYR A 41 -10.62 -8.95 -6.31
N GLY A 42 -11.22 -10.09 -6.68
CA GLY A 42 -10.82 -10.88 -7.85
C GLY A 42 -10.93 -10.08 -9.16
N GLY A 43 -9.87 -10.09 -9.97
CA GLY A 43 -9.90 -9.44 -11.29
C GLY A 43 -9.60 -7.94 -11.31
N LEU A 44 -9.19 -7.34 -10.17
CA LEU A 44 -8.76 -5.93 -10.10
C LEU A 44 -7.70 -5.55 -11.13
N GLN A 45 -6.82 -6.48 -11.51
CA GLN A 45 -5.82 -6.28 -12.56
C GLN A 45 -6.44 -5.90 -13.92
N LYS A 46 -7.65 -6.40 -14.24
CA LYS A 46 -8.36 -6.07 -15.49
C LYS A 46 -9.13 -4.77 -15.38
N SER A 47 -9.83 -4.54 -14.27
CA SER A 47 -10.66 -3.33 -14.10
C SER A 47 -9.85 -2.09 -13.73
N MET A 48 -8.74 -2.23 -13.00
CA MET A 48 -7.95 -1.12 -12.47
C MET A 48 -6.43 -1.38 -12.55
N PRO A 49 -5.86 -1.55 -13.75
CA PRO A 49 -4.45 -1.94 -13.94
C PRO A 49 -3.46 -0.93 -13.35
N ARG A 50 -3.72 0.37 -13.46
CA ARG A 50 -2.85 1.43 -12.89
C ARG A 50 -2.83 1.40 -11.36
N PHE A 51 -3.98 1.13 -10.75
CA PHE A 51 -4.09 1.05 -9.30
C PHE A 51 -3.37 -0.18 -8.76
N VAL A 52 -3.52 -1.33 -9.41
CA VAL A 52 -2.79 -2.56 -9.04
C VAL A 52 -1.28 -2.39 -9.20
N ALA A 53 -0.83 -1.69 -10.25
CA ALA A 53 0.59 -1.39 -10.43
C ALA A 53 1.15 -0.50 -9.30
N LEU A 54 0.42 0.56 -8.91
CA LEU A 54 0.80 1.40 -7.78
C LEU A 54 0.76 0.64 -6.46
N PHE A 55 -0.27 -0.17 -6.23
CA PHE A 55 -0.38 -1.02 -5.04
C PHE A 55 0.80 -1.99 -4.92
N CYS A 56 1.19 -2.64 -6.03
CA CYS A 56 2.34 -3.54 -6.08
C CYS A 56 3.68 -2.81 -5.85
N LEU A 57 3.81 -1.57 -6.32
CA LEU A 57 5.02 -0.75 -6.12
C LEU A 57 5.27 -0.39 -4.65
N PHE A 58 4.19 -0.15 -3.89
CA PHE A 58 4.25 0.18 -2.47
C PHE A 58 4.05 -1.03 -1.54
N SER A 59 3.86 -2.23 -2.08
CA SER A 59 3.67 -3.47 -1.31
C SER A 59 4.98 -4.12 -0.87
#